data_AF-A0A7G1IM08-F1
#
_entry.id   AF-A0A7G1IM08-F1
#
_cell.length_a   1.000
_cell.length_b   1.000
_cell.length_c   1.000
_cell.angle_alpha   90.00
_cell.angle_beta   90.00
_cell.angle_gamma   90.00
#
_symmetry.space_group_name_H-M   'P 1'
#
loop_
_entity.id
_entity.type
_entity.pdbx_description
1 polymer ?
#
loop_
_entity_poly.entity_id
_entity_poly.type
_entity_poly.pdbx_seq_one_letter_code
_entity_poly.pdbx_strand_id
1 'polypeptide(L)'
;MSRGMSRLEESSDLVGSPYVRDAHVGGLTGDSVPTGGDDPHKVAMLGLTFDDVLLLPAASDVVPATADTSSQLTTKIRLKVPLVSSAMDTVTESRMAIAMARAGGMGVLHRNLPVAEQAGQVEMVKRSEAGMVTDPVTCRPDNTLAQVDALCARFRISGLPVVDDDGALVGIITNRDMRFEVDQGKQVAEVMTKAPLITAQEGSVRRLRWACCAGTR
;
A
#
# COMPACT_ATOMS: atom_id res chain seq x y z
N MET A 1 -15.34 -59.87 4.11
CA MET A 1 -15.02 -60.78 2.98
C MET A 1 -14.68 -59.88 1.80
N SER A 2 -13.39 -59.53 1.62
CA SER A 2 -12.50 -60.10 0.57
C SER A 2 -12.92 -59.61 -0.83
N ARG A 3 -12.16 -58.92 -1.68
CA ARG A 3 -10.73 -58.64 -1.98
C ARG A 3 -10.78 -57.37 -2.88
N GLY A 4 -9.73 -56.62 -3.21
CA GLY A 4 -8.31 -56.81 -3.06
C GLY A 4 -7.60 -55.51 -3.46
N MET A 5 -6.52 -55.25 -2.75
CA MET A 5 -5.54 -54.22 -3.03
C MET A 5 -4.61 -54.74 -4.13
N SER A 6 -4.47 -54.03 -5.24
CA SER A 6 -3.37 -54.24 -6.19
C SER A 6 -2.76 -52.90 -6.60
N ARG A 7 -1.54 -52.74 -6.11
CA ARG A 7 -0.51 -51.76 -6.43
C ARG A 7 -0.02 -51.98 -7.87
N LEU A 8 0.00 -50.93 -8.69
CA LEU A 8 0.78 -50.75 -9.93
C LEU A 8 0.99 -49.23 -10.07
N GLU A 9 2.16 -48.70 -9.71
CA GLU A 9 3.34 -48.49 -10.57
C GLU A 9 3.32 -47.13 -11.30
N GLU A 10 4.44 -46.43 -11.16
CA GLU A 10 4.79 -45.16 -11.80
C GLU A 10 4.65 -45.24 -13.32
N SER A 11 4.07 -44.19 -13.93
CA SER A 11 4.28 -43.85 -15.34
C SER A 11 4.41 -42.34 -15.44
N SER A 12 5.68 -41.95 -15.50
CA SER A 12 6.21 -40.64 -15.85
C SER A 12 6.00 -40.38 -17.34
N ASP A 13 4.78 -40.11 -17.78
CA ASP A 13 4.50 -39.86 -19.21
C ASP A 13 3.52 -38.70 -19.40
N LEU A 14 3.92 -37.49 -19.01
CA LEU A 14 3.30 -36.24 -19.48
C LEU A 14 4.35 -35.12 -19.58
N VAL A 15 5.41 -35.33 -20.35
CA VAL A 15 6.28 -34.23 -20.82
C VAL A 15 6.46 -34.37 -22.32
N GLY A 16 5.65 -33.63 -23.06
CA GLY A 16 5.72 -33.61 -24.52
C GLY A 16 4.63 -32.73 -25.12
N SER A 17 4.69 -31.42 -24.86
CA SER A 17 3.92 -30.48 -25.68
C SER A 17 4.51 -30.48 -27.10
N PRO A 18 3.73 -30.80 -28.14
CA PRO A 18 4.23 -30.91 -29.52
C PRO A 18 4.60 -29.55 -30.15
N TYR A 19 4.41 -28.44 -29.43
CA TYR A 19 4.69 -27.09 -29.93
C TYR A 19 6.12 -26.60 -29.66
N VAL A 20 6.94 -27.37 -28.92
CA VAL A 20 8.37 -27.09 -28.72
C VAL A 20 9.19 -28.02 -29.61
N ARG A 21 8.91 -28.00 -30.92
CA ARG A 21 9.78 -28.61 -31.91
C ARG A 21 10.08 -27.57 -33.00
N ASP A 22 11.37 -27.37 -33.20
CA ASP A 22 11.98 -26.68 -34.34
C ASP A 22 11.76 -25.17 -34.42
N ALA A 23 12.20 -24.45 -33.40
CA ALA A 23 12.92 -23.19 -33.69
C ALA A 23 14.28 -23.59 -34.27
N HIS A 24 14.37 -23.66 -35.59
CA HIS A 24 15.64 -23.73 -36.30
C HIS A 24 16.46 -22.47 -35.97
N VAL A 25 17.21 -22.51 -34.88
CA VAL A 25 18.35 -21.63 -34.64
C VAL A 25 19.43 -22.10 -35.62
N GLY A 26 19.41 -21.51 -36.82
CA GLY A 26 20.46 -21.71 -37.81
C GLY A 26 21.81 -21.42 -37.18
N GLY A 27 22.66 -22.46 -37.17
CA GLY A 27 24.11 -22.44 -36.95
C GLY A 27 24.69 -21.24 -36.19
N LEU A 28 24.74 -21.33 -34.87
CA LEU A 28 25.79 -20.70 -34.07
C LEU A 28 26.58 -21.81 -33.38
N THR A 29 27.23 -22.65 -34.18
CA THR A 29 28.29 -23.53 -33.71
C THR A 29 29.52 -22.69 -33.41
N GLY A 30 29.79 -22.46 -32.12
CA GLY A 30 31.16 -22.43 -31.61
C GLY A 30 32.04 -21.19 -31.84
N ASP A 31 31.51 -20.06 -32.29
CA ASP A 31 32.32 -18.83 -32.32
C ASP A 31 32.28 -18.14 -30.95
N SER A 32 33.36 -18.32 -30.18
CA SER A 32 33.63 -17.57 -28.96
C SER A 32 33.82 -16.10 -29.32
N VAL A 33 32.84 -15.25 -29.01
CA VAL A 33 32.98 -13.80 -29.13
C VAL A 33 34.02 -13.35 -28.11
N PRO A 34 35.12 -12.68 -28.51
CA PRO A 34 36.11 -12.19 -27.57
C PRO A 34 35.52 -11.02 -26.78
N THR A 35 34.87 -11.33 -25.67
CA THR A 35 34.53 -10.33 -24.65
C THR A 35 35.81 -10.05 -23.89
N GLY A 36 36.25 -8.80 -23.75
CA GLY A 36 37.55 -8.41 -23.20
C GLY A 36 37.77 -8.73 -21.71
N GLY A 37 37.58 -9.98 -21.30
CA GLY A 37 37.86 -10.54 -19.98
C GLY A 37 38.06 -12.05 -20.06
N ASP A 38 38.86 -12.58 -19.13
CA ASP A 38 39.47 -13.92 -19.17
C ASP A 38 38.49 -15.11 -19.00
N ASP A 39 37.17 -14.87 -18.94
CA ASP A 39 36.16 -15.92 -18.75
C ASP A 39 35.19 -15.97 -19.95
N PRO A 40 35.26 -17.03 -20.79
CA PRO A 40 34.35 -17.25 -21.93
C PRO A 40 32.87 -17.39 -21.55
N HIS A 41 32.55 -17.64 -20.27
CA HIS A 41 31.19 -17.75 -19.75
C HIS A 41 30.69 -16.47 -19.08
N LYS A 42 31.47 -15.38 -19.15
CA LYS A 42 31.16 -14.09 -18.51
C LYS A 42 29.90 -13.43 -19.08
N VAL A 43 29.54 -13.74 -20.32
CA VAL A 43 28.38 -13.15 -21.01
C VAL A 43 27.39 -14.25 -21.37
N ALA A 44 26.15 -14.09 -20.91
CA ALA A 44 25.04 -14.95 -21.33
C ALA A 44 24.80 -14.77 -22.83
N MET A 45 24.86 -15.86 -23.58
CA MET A 45 24.81 -15.84 -25.05
C MET A 45 23.43 -15.49 -25.61
N LEU A 46 22.38 -15.52 -24.79
CA LEU A 46 21.01 -15.21 -25.19
C LEU A 46 20.29 -14.45 -24.07
N GLY A 47 19.77 -13.26 -24.40
CA GLY A 47 18.86 -12.48 -23.58
C GLY A 47 17.62 -12.16 -24.39
N LEU A 48 16.43 -12.42 -23.83
CA LEU A 48 15.16 -12.10 -24.46
C LEU A 48 14.51 -10.95 -23.71
N THR A 49 13.91 -10.02 -24.46
CA THR A 49 13.10 -8.92 -23.96
C THR A 49 11.61 -9.25 -24.12
N PHE A 50 10.73 -8.36 -23.64
CA PHE A 50 9.28 -8.57 -23.74
C PHE A 50 8.78 -8.66 -25.19
N ASP A 51 9.41 -7.93 -26.11
CA ASP A 51 8.99 -7.88 -27.51
C ASP A 51 9.48 -9.08 -28.33
N ASP A 52 10.40 -9.89 -27.80
CA ASP A 52 10.94 -11.06 -28.48
C ASP A 52 10.06 -12.31 -28.35
N VAL A 53 9.04 -12.28 -27.47
CA VAL A 53 8.21 -13.45 -27.14
C VAL A 53 6.72 -13.12 -27.09
N LEU A 54 5.89 -14.12 -27.37
CA LEU A 54 4.44 -14.03 -27.25
C LEU A 54 3.91 -15.20 -26.41
N LEU A 55 2.84 -14.95 -25.66
CA LEU A 55 2.13 -15.99 -24.94
C LEU A 55 1.25 -16.78 -25.92
N LEU A 56 1.44 -18.09 -25.98
CA LEU A 56 0.58 -18.98 -26.76
C LEU A 56 -0.77 -19.15 -26.04
N PRO A 57 -1.91 -18.83 -26.68
CA PRO A 57 -3.22 -19.05 -26.08
C PRO A 57 -3.47 -20.52 -25.81
N ALA A 58 -4.17 -20.82 -24.70
CA ALA A 58 -4.62 -22.15 -24.34
C ALA A 58 -6.11 -22.12 -23.95
N ALA A 59 -6.78 -23.28 -24.01
CA ALA A 59 -8.15 -23.39 -23.55
C ALA A 59 -8.24 -23.04 -22.05
N SER A 60 -9.26 -22.28 -21.67
CA SER A 60 -9.49 -21.83 -20.29
C SER A 60 -10.99 -21.77 -20.02
N ASP A 61 -11.40 -22.32 -18.87
CA ASP A 61 -12.75 -22.20 -18.35
C ASP A 61 -12.90 -21.02 -17.36
N VAL A 62 -11.85 -20.20 -17.20
CA VAL A 62 -11.83 -19.06 -16.29
C VAL A 62 -12.37 -17.81 -16.99
N VAL A 63 -13.38 -17.19 -16.38
CA VAL A 63 -13.86 -15.88 -16.81
C VAL A 63 -12.85 -14.80 -16.38
N PRO A 64 -12.36 -13.92 -17.28
CA PRO A 64 -11.31 -12.94 -16.95
C PRO A 64 -11.59 -12.07 -15.73
N ALA A 65 -12.86 -11.69 -15.50
CA ALA A 65 -13.26 -10.89 -14.33
C ALA A 65 -13.12 -11.61 -12.98
N THR A 66 -12.97 -12.94 -12.99
CA THR A 66 -12.84 -13.79 -11.80
C THR A 66 -11.40 -14.24 -11.53
N ALA A 67 -10.45 -13.86 -12.40
CA ALA A 67 -9.05 -14.22 -12.22
C ALA A 67 -8.46 -13.53 -10.98
N ASP A 68 -7.83 -14.32 -10.11
CA ASP A 68 -7.08 -13.79 -8.96
C ASP A 68 -5.73 -13.24 -9.44
N THR A 69 -5.54 -11.93 -9.32
CA THR A 69 -4.30 -11.24 -9.70
C THR A 69 -3.37 -11.00 -8.52
N SER A 70 -3.72 -11.48 -7.33
CA SER A 70 -2.92 -11.26 -6.13
C SER A 70 -1.55 -11.93 -6.24
N SER A 71 -0.52 -11.24 -5.76
CA SER A 71 0.86 -11.69 -5.88
C SER A 71 1.66 -11.40 -4.62
N GLN A 72 2.71 -12.19 -4.41
CA GLN A 72 3.59 -12.08 -3.27
C GLN A 72 4.72 -11.09 -3.60
N LEU A 73 4.80 -9.98 -2.86
CA LEU A 73 5.88 -9.00 -3.02
C LEU A 73 7.12 -9.36 -2.20
N THR A 74 6.91 -9.76 -0.94
CA THR A 74 7.98 -10.19 -0.02
C THR A 74 7.54 -11.47 0.68
N THR A 75 8.39 -12.12 1.47
CA THR A 75 8.00 -13.33 2.25
C THR A 75 6.80 -13.11 3.19
N LYS A 76 6.48 -11.85 3.54
CA LYS A 76 5.39 -11.51 4.48
C LYS A 76 4.28 -10.65 3.88
N ILE A 77 4.49 -10.06 2.71
CA ILE A 77 3.57 -9.08 2.14
C ILE A 77 3.00 -9.60 0.81
N ARG A 78 1.68 -9.80 0.79
CA ARG A 78 0.90 -10.13 -0.42
C ARG A 78 0.09 -8.91 -0.84
N LEU A 79 0.10 -8.61 -2.13
CA LEU A 79 -0.69 -7.55 -2.75
C LEU A 79 -1.90 -8.14 -3.45
N LYS A 80 -3.02 -7.40 -3.48
CA LYS A 80 -4.20 -7.80 -4.26
C LYS A 80 -4.00 -7.52 -5.74
N VAL A 81 -3.26 -6.47 -6.06
CA VAL A 81 -2.89 -6.09 -7.42
C VAL A 81 -1.36 -6.08 -7.51
N PRO A 82 -0.75 -6.75 -8.50
CA PRO A 82 0.70 -6.96 -8.57
C PRO A 82 1.42 -5.74 -9.17
N LEU A 83 1.03 -4.54 -8.72
CA LEU A 83 1.56 -3.27 -9.20
C LEU A 83 2.22 -2.50 -8.05
N VAL A 84 3.46 -2.07 -8.32
CA VAL A 84 4.27 -1.28 -7.39
C VAL A 84 4.76 -0.04 -8.11
N SER A 85 4.58 1.14 -7.52
CA SER A 85 5.09 2.37 -8.11
C SER A 85 6.60 2.52 -7.90
N SER A 86 7.27 3.10 -8.90
CA SER A 86 8.72 3.31 -8.88
C SER A 86 9.14 4.31 -7.80
N ALA A 87 10.30 4.08 -7.18
CA ALA A 87 10.87 4.93 -6.14
C ALA A 87 11.58 6.19 -6.70
N MET A 88 10.87 6.95 -7.53
CA MET A 88 11.35 8.16 -8.22
C MET A 88 10.60 9.40 -7.73
N ASP A 89 11.29 10.53 -7.66
CA ASP A 89 10.75 11.83 -7.21
C ASP A 89 9.60 12.31 -8.10
N THR A 90 9.72 12.09 -9.40
CA THR A 90 8.67 12.44 -10.37
C THR A 90 7.46 11.50 -10.34
N VAL A 91 7.52 10.39 -9.58
CA VAL A 91 6.49 9.34 -9.60
C VAL A 91 5.80 9.19 -8.26
N THR A 92 6.56 8.98 -7.17
CA THR A 92 5.98 8.48 -5.92
C THR A 92 6.29 9.34 -4.71
N GLU A 93 5.36 10.23 -4.41
CA GLU A 93 5.20 10.87 -3.09
C GLU A 93 3.98 10.29 -2.35
N SER A 94 3.63 10.83 -1.17
CA SER A 94 2.52 10.36 -0.33
C SER A 94 1.21 10.18 -1.09
N ARG A 95 0.86 11.11 -1.98
CA ARG A 95 -0.41 11.05 -2.74
C ARG A 95 -0.48 9.82 -3.64
N MET A 96 0.60 9.52 -4.37
CA MET A 96 0.68 8.34 -5.23
C MET A 96 0.69 7.06 -4.39
N ALA A 97 1.46 7.04 -3.30
CA ALA A 97 1.52 5.88 -2.42
C ALA A 97 0.16 5.53 -1.78
N ILE A 98 -0.62 6.54 -1.36
CA ILE A 98 -1.99 6.35 -0.86
C ILE A 98 -2.91 5.81 -1.96
N ALA A 99 -2.83 6.36 -3.18
CA ALA A 99 -3.65 5.91 -4.31
C ALA A 99 -3.36 4.46 -4.69
N MET A 100 -2.07 4.08 -4.78
CA MET A 100 -1.65 2.72 -5.06
C MET A 100 -2.11 1.73 -3.99
N ALA A 101 -1.98 2.10 -2.71
CA ALA A 101 -2.42 1.27 -1.61
C ALA A 101 -3.95 1.03 -1.65
N ARG A 102 -4.74 2.07 -1.94
CA ARG A 102 -6.20 1.96 -2.10
C ARG A 102 -6.62 1.08 -3.27
N ALA A 103 -5.86 1.13 -4.37
CA ALA A 103 -6.08 0.25 -5.52
C ALA A 103 -5.67 -1.22 -5.24
N GLY A 104 -5.04 -1.51 -4.10
CA GLY A 104 -4.59 -2.85 -3.72
C GLY A 104 -3.14 -3.19 -4.12
N GLY A 105 -2.39 -2.19 -4.61
CA GLY A 105 -0.96 -2.26 -4.90
C GLY A 105 -0.10 -1.65 -3.79
N MET A 106 1.13 -1.25 -4.14
CA MET A 106 2.07 -0.60 -3.21
C MET A 106 2.74 0.62 -3.86
N GLY A 107 3.03 1.65 -3.06
CA GLY A 107 3.91 2.74 -3.49
C GLY A 107 5.20 2.77 -2.70
N VAL A 108 6.33 2.98 -3.39
CA VAL A 108 7.66 3.14 -2.77
C VAL A 108 8.08 4.61 -2.87
N LEU A 109 8.22 5.28 -1.72
CA LEU A 109 8.67 6.66 -1.70
C LEU A 109 10.12 6.78 -2.16
N HIS A 110 10.41 7.78 -2.98
CA HIS A 110 11.76 8.09 -3.38
C HIS A 110 12.62 8.60 -2.21
N ARG A 111 13.94 8.58 -2.39
CA ARG A 111 14.94 9.00 -1.38
C ARG A 111 15.51 10.40 -1.60
N ASN A 112 14.98 11.16 -2.57
CA ASN A 112 15.46 12.51 -2.91
C ASN A 112 14.83 13.58 -1.98
N LEU A 113 14.77 13.29 -0.68
CA LEU A 113 14.23 14.15 0.37
C LEU A 113 15.08 14.02 1.63
N PRO A 114 15.17 15.07 2.46
CA PRO A 114 15.69 14.94 3.81
C PRO A 114 14.93 13.87 4.60
N VAL A 115 15.62 13.17 5.51
CA VAL A 115 15.05 12.07 6.31
C VAL A 115 13.77 12.49 7.05
N ALA A 116 13.75 13.70 7.61
CA ALA A 116 12.59 14.23 8.32
C ALA A 116 11.36 14.40 7.41
N GLU A 117 11.57 14.86 6.17
CA GLU A 117 10.50 15.06 5.21
C GLU A 117 9.98 13.74 4.65
N GLN A 118 10.87 12.80 4.35
CA GLN A 118 10.47 11.45 3.95
C GLN A 118 9.67 10.74 5.06
N ALA A 119 10.08 10.89 6.32
CA ALA A 119 9.32 10.36 7.46
C ALA A 119 7.92 10.98 7.56
N GLY A 120 7.79 12.29 7.33
CA GLY A 120 6.49 12.97 7.23
C GLY A 120 5.61 12.43 6.10
N GLN A 121 6.19 12.12 4.93
CA GLN A 121 5.48 11.49 3.82
C GLN A 121 4.99 10.08 4.19
N VAL A 122 5.83 9.27 4.85
CA VAL A 122 5.44 7.94 5.36
C VAL A 122 4.29 8.07 6.36
N GLU A 123 4.38 9.01 7.30
CA GLU A 123 3.36 9.24 8.32
C GLU A 123 1.99 9.57 7.67
N MET A 124 1.97 10.45 6.67
CA MET A 124 0.75 10.77 5.93
C MET A 124 0.13 9.53 5.26
N VAL A 125 0.95 8.66 4.65
CA VAL A 125 0.48 7.41 4.02
C VAL A 125 -0.10 6.46 5.06
N LYS A 126 0.59 6.28 6.19
CA LYS A 126 0.14 5.35 7.24
C LYS A 126 -1.11 5.80 7.97
N ARG A 127 -1.37 7.12 8.05
CA ARG A 127 -2.55 7.69 8.70
C ARG A 127 -3.78 7.75 7.78
N SER A 128 -3.64 7.63 6.45
CA SER A 128 -4.75 7.87 5.52
C SER A 128 -5.96 6.94 5.67
N GLU A 129 -5.76 5.73 6.22
CA GLU A 129 -6.82 4.73 6.46
C GLU A 129 -6.61 3.96 7.77
N ALA A 130 -6.32 4.68 8.84
CA ALA A 130 -6.29 4.08 10.18
C ALA A 130 -7.74 3.92 10.69
N GLY A 131 -8.29 2.69 10.61
CA GLY A 131 -9.60 2.35 11.19
C GLY A 131 -9.66 2.53 12.71
N MET A 132 -8.50 2.49 13.37
CA MET A 132 -8.27 2.91 14.75
C MET A 132 -6.95 3.66 14.84
N VAL A 133 -6.97 4.85 15.40
CA VAL A 133 -5.82 5.75 15.56
C VAL A 133 -5.26 5.57 16.96
N THR A 134 -4.05 5.03 17.05
CA THR A 134 -3.39 4.69 18.32
C THR A 134 -2.78 5.89 19.04
N ASP A 135 -2.34 6.89 18.28
CA ASP A 135 -1.74 8.14 18.73
C ASP A 135 -2.31 9.27 17.88
N PRO A 136 -3.42 9.86 18.33
CA PRO A 136 -4.21 10.66 17.45
C PRO A 136 -3.90 12.15 17.69
N VAL A 137 -3.96 12.97 16.64
CA VAL A 137 -3.57 14.38 16.76
C VAL A 137 -4.58 15.09 17.64
N THR A 138 -4.13 15.69 18.73
CA THR A 138 -4.96 16.43 19.68
C THR A 138 -4.65 17.93 19.62
N CYS A 139 -5.57 18.75 20.09
CA CYS A 139 -5.32 20.16 20.37
C CYS A 139 -5.66 20.48 21.82
N ARG A 140 -5.18 21.62 22.30
CA ARG A 140 -5.46 22.14 23.64
C ARG A 140 -6.56 23.21 23.59
N PRO A 141 -7.27 23.47 24.69
CA PRO A 141 -8.34 24.47 24.75
C PRO A 141 -7.85 25.89 24.45
N ASP A 142 -6.58 26.18 24.76
CA ASP A 142 -5.91 27.46 24.57
C ASP A 142 -5.36 27.66 23.15
N ASN A 143 -5.38 26.63 22.30
CA ASN A 143 -4.98 26.78 20.90
C ASN A 143 -5.96 27.69 20.15
N THR A 144 -5.45 28.39 19.13
CA THR A 144 -6.29 29.22 18.27
C THR A 144 -6.91 28.39 17.15
N LEU A 145 -8.04 28.84 16.60
CA LEU A 145 -8.66 28.18 15.44
C LEU A 145 -7.70 28.07 14.25
N ALA A 146 -6.86 29.07 14.01
CA ALA A 146 -5.84 29.03 12.96
C ALA A 146 -4.83 27.87 13.13
N GLN A 147 -4.42 27.58 14.37
CA GLN A 147 -3.49 26.46 14.65
C GLN A 147 -4.16 25.11 14.39
N VAL A 148 -5.42 24.98 14.79
CA VAL A 148 -6.23 23.77 14.57
C VAL A 148 -6.50 23.55 13.09
N ASP A 149 -6.82 24.60 12.33
CA ASP A 149 -7.03 24.51 10.88
C ASP A 149 -5.75 24.09 10.14
N ALA A 150 -4.60 24.64 10.52
CA ALA A 150 -3.30 24.24 9.97
C ALA A 150 -2.99 22.75 10.23
N LEU A 151 -3.29 22.24 11.43
CA LEU A 151 -3.17 20.82 11.77
C LEU A 151 -4.11 19.96 10.93
N CYS A 152 -5.38 20.36 10.82
CA CYS A 152 -6.37 19.67 9.98
C CYS A 152 -5.93 19.61 8.52
N ALA A 153 -5.44 20.72 7.96
CA ALA A 153 -4.96 20.81 6.59
C ALA A 153 -3.72 19.93 6.35
N ARG A 154 -2.77 19.94 7.29
CA ARG A 154 -1.54 19.14 7.21
C ARG A 154 -1.83 17.65 7.19
N PHE A 155 -2.67 17.17 8.10
CA PHE A 155 -2.97 15.74 8.24
C PHE A 155 -4.18 15.28 7.43
N ARG A 156 -4.88 16.19 6.75
CA ARG A 156 -6.13 15.94 6.02
C ARG A 156 -7.22 15.30 6.90
N ILE A 157 -7.37 15.81 8.11
CA ILE A 157 -8.36 15.35 9.11
C ILE A 157 -9.44 16.42 9.26
N SER A 158 -10.67 16.01 9.53
CA SER A 158 -11.85 16.88 9.64
C SER A 158 -12.15 17.37 11.06
N GLY A 159 -11.44 16.88 12.08
CA GLY A 159 -11.63 17.26 13.46
C GLY A 159 -10.61 16.64 14.41
N LEU A 160 -10.48 17.26 15.58
CA LEU A 160 -9.46 16.99 16.59
C LEU A 160 -10.16 16.97 17.97
N PRO A 161 -9.86 16.03 18.86
CA PRO A 161 -10.27 16.09 20.24
C PRO A 161 -9.42 17.12 20.94
N VAL A 162 -10.06 17.73 21.91
CA VAL A 162 -9.46 18.71 22.77
C VAL A 162 -9.12 18.02 24.07
N VAL A 163 -7.84 18.05 24.43
CA VAL A 163 -7.32 17.46 25.67
C VAL A 163 -6.77 18.56 26.58
N ASP A 164 -6.95 18.42 27.88
CA ASP A 164 -6.32 19.30 28.87
C ASP A 164 -4.86 18.94 29.13
N ASP A 165 -4.25 19.64 30.09
CA ASP A 165 -2.85 19.49 30.48
C ASP A 165 -2.54 18.13 31.10
N ASP A 166 -3.54 17.48 31.68
CA ASP A 166 -3.48 16.14 32.27
C ASP A 166 -3.76 15.04 31.21
N GLY A 167 -4.04 15.43 29.96
CA GLY A 167 -4.35 14.54 28.86
C GLY A 167 -5.79 14.00 28.86
N ALA A 168 -6.68 14.57 29.69
CA ALA A 168 -8.07 14.18 29.73
C ALA A 168 -8.86 14.83 28.58
N LEU A 169 -9.80 14.07 28.00
CA LEU A 169 -10.66 14.53 26.92
C LEU A 169 -11.70 15.53 27.44
N VAL A 170 -11.57 16.79 27.04
CA VAL A 170 -12.48 17.88 27.45
C VAL A 170 -13.45 18.33 26.37
N GLY A 171 -13.19 17.99 25.11
CA GLY A 171 -14.02 18.44 23.99
C GLY A 171 -13.67 17.78 22.66
N ILE A 172 -14.42 18.13 21.62
CA ILE A 172 -14.08 17.88 20.22
C ILE A 172 -14.31 19.14 19.40
N ILE A 173 -13.40 19.42 18.48
CA ILE A 173 -13.55 20.48 17.48
C ILE A 173 -13.50 19.89 16.08
N THR A 174 -14.44 20.28 15.24
CA THR A 174 -14.55 19.81 13.85
C THR A 174 -14.53 20.96 12.86
N ASN A 175 -14.29 20.65 11.58
CA ASN A 175 -14.35 21.61 10.49
C ASN A 175 -15.72 22.32 10.44
N ARG A 176 -16.80 21.63 10.84
CA ARG A 176 -18.14 22.22 10.92
C ARG A 176 -18.21 23.34 11.96
N ASP A 177 -17.56 23.16 13.10
CA ASP A 177 -17.57 24.13 14.20
C ASP A 177 -16.75 25.37 13.84
N MET A 178 -15.65 25.18 13.09
CA MET A 178 -14.79 26.29 12.66
C MET A 178 -15.32 27.05 11.43
N ARG A 179 -16.15 26.41 10.59
CA ARG A 179 -16.56 26.94 9.28
C ARG A 179 -17.30 28.28 9.32
N PHE A 180 -18.00 28.57 10.43
CA PHE A 180 -18.79 29.79 10.58
C PHE A 180 -18.06 30.89 11.34
N GLU A 181 -16.84 30.61 11.82
CA GLU A 181 -16.08 31.55 12.62
C GLU A 181 -15.19 32.43 11.75
N VAL A 182 -15.50 33.73 11.77
CA VAL A 182 -14.76 34.76 11.04
C VAL A 182 -13.43 35.07 11.71
N ASP A 183 -13.40 35.02 13.05
CA ASP A 183 -12.20 35.30 13.84
C ASP A 183 -11.41 34.02 14.12
N GLN A 184 -10.28 33.89 13.42
CA GLN A 184 -9.36 32.76 13.54
C GLN A 184 -8.44 32.85 14.78
N GLY A 185 -8.48 33.96 15.51
CA GLY A 185 -7.73 34.18 16.76
C GLY A 185 -8.45 33.64 18.01
N LYS A 186 -9.73 33.27 17.91
CA LYS A 186 -10.49 32.70 19.02
C LYS A 186 -9.86 31.40 19.53
N GLN A 187 -10.04 31.16 20.82
CA GLN A 187 -9.60 29.92 21.45
C GLN A 187 -10.56 28.76 21.13
N VAL A 188 -9.99 27.57 21.00
CA VAL A 188 -10.75 26.32 20.80
C VAL A 188 -11.79 26.11 21.90
N ALA A 189 -11.48 26.48 23.15
CA ALA A 189 -12.38 26.37 24.29
C ALA A 189 -13.74 27.08 24.13
N GLU A 190 -13.80 28.11 23.28
CA GLU A 190 -15.00 28.92 23.03
C GLU A 190 -15.93 28.28 21.99
N VAL A 191 -15.37 27.50 21.06
CA VAL A 191 -16.07 26.99 19.87
C VAL A 191 -16.30 25.48 19.93
N MET A 192 -15.44 24.74 20.64
CA MET A 192 -15.51 23.27 20.71
C MET A 192 -16.83 22.76 21.28
N THR A 193 -17.22 21.57 20.85
CA THR A 193 -18.31 20.83 21.49
C THR A 193 -17.82 20.27 22.82
N LYS A 194 -18.44 20.73 23.92
CA LYS A 194 -18.15 20.30 25.29
C LYS A 194 -18.98 19.07 25.68
N ALA A 195 -18.62 18.44 26.79
CA ALA A 195 -19.36 17.31 27.35
C ALA A 195 -20.87 17.61 27.52
N PRO A 196 -21.76 16.60 27.36
CA PRO A 196 -21.46 15.17 27.26
C PRO A 196 -21.10 14.72 25.83
N LEU A 197 -19.90 14.14 25.68
CA LEU A 197 -19.45 13.50 24.45
C LEU A 197 -19.79 12.01 24.47
N ILE A 198 -20.21 11.46 23.33
CA ILE A 198 -20.37 10.01 23.19
C ILE A 198 -18.98 9.41 23.01
N THR A 199 -18.53 8.64 24.00
CA THR A 199 -17.23 7.95 24.00
C THR A 199 -17.43 6.44 24.09
N ALA A 200 -16.47 5.67 23.57
CA ALA A 200 -16.45 4.21 23.68
C ALA A 200 -15.33 3.79 24.63
N GLN A 201 -15.57 2.79 25.48
CA GLN A 201 -14.51 2.25 26.35
C GLN A 201 -13.48 1.47 25.52
N GLU A 202 -12.21 1.65 25.86
CA GLU A 202 -11.09 0.93 25.26
C GLU A 202 -11.31 -0.59 25.42
N GLY A 203 -11.54 -1.28 24.29
CA GLY A 203 -11.72 -2.74 24.27
C GLY A 203 -13.15 -3.27 24.08
N SER A 204 -14.17 -2.42 23.97
CA SER A 204 -15.58 -2.83 23.77
C SER A 204 -15.84 -3.53 22.42
N VAL A 205 -14.94 -3.31 21.46
CA VAL A 205 -14.69 -4.20 20.32
C VAL A 205 -13.22 -4.57 20.46
N ARG A 206 -12.86 -5.84 20.25
CA ARG A 206 -11.49 -6.39 20.43
C ARG A 206 -10.44 -5.44 19.80
N ARG A 207 -9.86 -4.58 20.65
CA ARG A 207 -9.15 -3.30 20.38
C ARG A 207 -10.05 -2.15 19.88
N LEU A 208 -10.08 -1.04 20.62
CA LEU A 208 -10.55 0.28 20.15
C LEU A 208 -9.67 1.40 20.70
N ARG A 209 -8.93 2.04 19.81
CA ARG A 209 -8.38 3.40 19.93
C ARG A 209 -9.00 4.27 18.84
N TRP A 210 -9.20 5.55 19.14
CA TRP A 210 -10.00 6.57 18.43
C TRP A 210 -10.14 6.36 16.90
N ALA A 211 -11.36 6.32 16.36
CA ALA A 211 -11.61 6.24 14.92
C ALA A 211 -11.56 7.62 14.25
N CYS A 212 -10.69 7.78 13.25
CA CYS A 212 -10.74 8.93 12.35
C CYS A 212 -11.89 8.73 11.36
N CYS A 213 -13.00 9.46 11.54
CA CYS A 213 -14.01 9.61 10.49
C CYS A 213 -13.44 10.50 9.36
N ALA A 214 -12.54 9.92 8.55
CA ALA A 214 -12.19 10.49 7.27
C ALA A 214 -13.46 10.44 6.41
N GLY A 215 -14.06 11.60 6.15
CA GLY A 215 -15.24 11.71 5.32
C GLY A 215 -14.96 11.16 3.92
N THR A 216 -15.51 9.99 3.63
CA THR A 216 -15.80 9.55 2.27
C THR A 216 -16.79 10.53 1.65
N ARG A 217 -16.36 11.19 0.58
CA ARG A 217 -17.27 11.39 -0.56
C ARG A 217 -17.30 10.09 -1.35
#